data_AF-A0A939L0X3-F1
#
_entry.id   AF-A0A939L0X3-F1
#
_cell.length_a   1.000
_cell.length_b   1.000
_cell.length_c   1.000
_cell.angle_alpha   90.00
_cell.angle_beta   90.00
_cell.angle_gamma   90.00
#
_symmetry.space_group_name_H-M   'P 1'
#
loop_
_entity.id
_entity.type
_entity.pdbx_description
1 polymer ?
#
loop_
_entity_poly.entity_id
_entity_poly.type
_entity_poly.pdbx_seq_one_letter_code
_entity_poly.pdbx_strand_id
1 'polypeptide(L)'
;MSGSTGSTRAERARMPLARSVLRQVAEEHGVCVRPVAVRRTDIVTGHTEIVDIPCGATRASLCPSCAERKRRLRAAQCREGWHLTEEPALEPDPATDAQQYLTELRADLTKVHAQASGPEADELTSLLAEIDTELADSGVRGSLVPASAARRVRSTRRRQDT
;
A
#
# COMPACT_ATOMS: atom_id res chain seq x y z
N MET A 1 -40.37 1.50 -32.05
CA MET A 1 -41.69 1.85 -31.47
C MET A 1 -41.43 2.60 -30.17
N SER A 2 -41.33 3.93 -30.22
CA SER A 2 -41.05 4.78 -29.05
C SER A 2 -42.33 5.43 -28.60
N GLY A 3 -42.96 4.89 -27.55
CA GLY A 3 -44.13 5.48 -26.90
C GLY A 3 -43.72 6.18 -25.62
N SER A 4 -43.43 7.49 -25.70
CA SER A 4 -43.35 8.35 -24.51
C SER A 4 -44.76 8.87 -24.20
N THR A 5 -45.52 8.14 -23.41
CA THR A 5 -46.62 8.75 -22.64
C THR A 5 -45.98 9.63 -21.56
N GLY A 6 -46.25 10.94 -21.62
CA GLY A 6 -45.60 11.94 -20.79
C GLY A 6 -45.91 11.77 -19.32
N SER A 7 -45.05 11.04 -18.60
CA SER A 7 -45.12 10.93 -17.15
C SER A 7 -44.80 12.27 -16.48
N THR A 8 -45.55 12.59 -15.42
CA THR A 8 -45.31 13.81 -14.66
C THR A 8 -43.95 13.74 -13.96
N ARG A 9 -43.35 14.88 -13.62
CA ARG A 9 -42.08 14.91 -12.85
C ARG A 9 -42.20 14.13 -11.53
N ALA A 10 -43.36 14.23 -10.88
CA ALA A 10 -43.63 13.56 -9.61
C ALA A 10 -43.75 12.03 -9.75
N GLU A 11 -44.22 11.52 -10.90
CA GLU A 11 -44.20 10.09 -11.21
C GLU A 11 -42.77 9.60 -11.46
N ARG A 12 -41.99 10.31 -12.29
CA ARG A 12 -40.59 9.94 -12.57
C ARG A 12 -39.72 9.94 -11.32
N ALA A 13 -39.96 10.86 -10.39
CA ALA A 13 -39.23 10.91 -9.12
C ALA A 13 -39.51 9.71 -8.20
N ARG A 14 -40.67 9.04 -8.36
CA ARG A 14 -41.03 7.83 -7.61
C ARG A 14 -40.49 6.55 -8.24
N MET A 15 -40.12 6.59 -9.51
CA MET A 15 -39.54 5.44 -10.20
C MET A 15 -38.09 5.20 -9.73
N PRO A 16 -37.65 3.95 -9.58
CA PRO A 16 -36.28 3.66 -9.20
C PRO A 16 -35.31 4.09 -10.30
N LEU A 17 -34.15 4.58 -9.90
CA LEU A 17 -33.07 4.83 -10.86
C LEU A 17 -32.54 3.49 -11.39
N ALA A 18 -32.33 3.38 -12.70
CA ALA A 18 -31.79 2.16 -13.32
C ALA A 18 -30.50 1.66 -12.65
N ARG A 19 -29.60 2.58 -12.27
CA ARG A 19 -28.37 2.25 -11.53
C ARG A 19 -28.61 1.58 -10.17
N SER A 20 -29.69 1.96 -9.49
CA SER A 20 -30.04 1.38 -8.19
C SER A 20 -30.57 -0.04 -8.36
N VAL A 21 -31.40 -0.26 -9.39
CA VAL A 21 -31.90 -1.60 -9.76
C VAL A 21 -30.74 -2.50 -10.16
N LEU A 22 -29.84 -2.05 -11.03
CA LEU A 22 -28.65 -2.80 -11.44
C LEU A 22 -27.79 -3.20 -10.24
N ARG A 23 -27.56 -2.26 -9.32
CA ARG A 23 -26.81 -2.52 -8.09
C ARG A 23 -27.50 -3.59 -7.24
N GLN A 24 -28.79 -3.47 -7.02
CA GLN A 24 -29.56 -4.44 -6.23
C GLN A 24 -29.47 -5.85 -6.83
N VAL A 25 -29.71 -5.98 -8.14
CA VAL A 25 -29.62 -7.26 -8.86
C VAL A 25 -28.20 -7.84 -8.76
N ALA A 26 -27.17 -7.01 -8.88
CA ALA A 26 -25.79 -7.45 -8.73
C ALA A 26 -25.50 -7.94 -7.31
N GLU A 27 -26.02 -7.28 -6.27
CA GLU A 27 -25.89 -7.73 -4.88
C GLU A 27 -26.60 -9.08 -4.66
N GLU A 28 -27.83 -9.24 -5.16
CA GLU A 28 -28.62 -10.48 -5.07
C GLU A 28 -27.91 -11.67 -5.71
N HIS A 29 -27.23 -11.47 -6.83
CA HIS A 29 -26.49 -12.52 -7.54
C HIS A 29 -25.03 -12.66 -7.07
N GLY A 30 -24.60 -11.90 -6.05
CA GLY A 30 -23.21 -11.92 -5.58
C GLY A 30 -22.19 -11.42 -6.61
N VAL A 31 -22.61 -10.60 -7.57
CA VAL A 31 -21.76 -9.93 -8.57
C VAL A 31 -21.20 -8.63 -8.00
N CYS A 32 -20.02 -8.21 -8.48
CA CYS A 32 -19.39 -6.97 -8.03
C CYS A 32 -20.21 -5.74 -8.46
N VAL A 33 -20.59 -4.89 -7.50
CA VAL A 33 -21.31 -3.62 -7.76
C VAL A 33 -20.40 -2.47 -8.22
N ARG A 34 -19.09 -2.70 -8.25
CA ARG A 34 -18.07 -1.70 -8.57
C ARG A 34 -16.95 -2.34 -9.40
N PRO A 35 -17.22 -2.79 -10.63
CA PRO A 35 -16.16 -3.33 -11.48
C PRO A 35 -15.07 -2.29 -11.74
N VAL A 36 -13.84 -2.76 -11.91
CA VAL A 36 -12.69 -1.94 -12.32
C VAL A 36 -12.33 -2.36 -13.73
N ALA A 37 -12.43 -1.42 -14.66
CA ALA A 37 -11.97 -1.61 -16.03
C ALA A 37 -10.43 -1.66 -16.03
N VAL A 38 -9.88 -2.78 -16.50
CA VAL A 38 -8.43 -2.96 -16.68
C VAL A 38 -8.13 -3.30 -18.13
N ARG A 39 -6.99 -2.79 -18.61
CA ARG A 39 -6.49 -3.11 -19.94
C ARG A 39 -5.70 -4.42 -19.87
N ARG A 40 -6.19 -5.45 -20.55
CA ARG A 40 -5.52 -6.74 -20.69
C ARG A 40 -4.87 -6.83 -22.07
N THR A 41 -3.58 -7.08 -22.11
CA THR A 41 -2.83 -7.34 -23.34
C THR A 41 -2.41 -8.80 -23.37
N ASP A 42 -2.73 -9.48 -24.46
CA ASP A 42 -2.26 -10.83 -24.74
C ASP A 42 -0.77 -10.77 -25.14
N ILE A 43 0.06 -11.53 -24.41
CA ILE A 43 1.52 -11.54 -24.59
C ILE A 43 1.99 -12.27 -25.86
N VAL A 44 1.13 -13.10 -26.46
CA VAL A 44 1.46 -13.86 -27.69
C VAL A 44 0.98 -13.09 -28.92
N THR A 45 -0.25 -12.60 -28.91
CA THR A 45 -0.86 -11.94 -30.09
C THR A 45 -0.67 -10.43 -30.10
N GLY A 46 -0.36 -9.81 -28.95
CA GLY A 46 -0.34 -8.35 -28.78
C GLY A 46 -1.73 -7.71 -28.72
N HIS A 47 -2.81 -8.49 -28.86
CA HIS A 47 -4.17 -7.97 -28.81
C HIS A 47 -4.48 -7.36 -27.44
N THR A 48 -5.12 -6.19 -27.42
CA THR A 48 -5.44 -5.47 -26.19
C THR A 48 -6.94 -5.23 -26.09
N GLU A 49 -7.52 -5.59 -24.94
CA GLU A 49 -8.94 -5.40 -24.63
C GLU A 49 -9.12 -4.77 -23.25
N ILE A 50 -10.29 -4.14 -23.03
CA ILE A 50 -10.70 -3.65 -21.72
C ILE A 50 -11.63 -4.69 -21.11
N VAL A 51 -11.28 -5.19 -19.94
CA VAL A 51 -12.08 -6.16 -19.19
C VAL A 51 -12.44 -5.61 -17.82
N ASP A 52 -13.64 -5.92 -17.37
CA ASP A 52 -14.09 -5.56 -16.03
C ASP A 52 -13.72 -6.67 -15.04
N ILE A 53 -12.95 -6.30 -14.02
CA ILE A 53 -12.60 -7.19 -12.91
C ILE A 53 -13.31 -6.77 -11.62
N PRO A 54 -13.56 -7.70 -10.68
CA PRO A 54 -14.14 -7.34 -9.39
C PRO A 54 -13.23 -6.39 -8.61
N CYS A 55 -13.79 -5.40 -7.90
CA CYS A 55 -12.99 -4.43 -7.12
C CYS A 55 -12.19 -5.02 -5.96
N GLY A 56 -12.54 -6.21 -5.48
CA GLY A 56 -11.86 -6.83 -4.35
C GLY A 56 -11.98 -6.06 -3.03
N ALA A 57 -13.00 -5.21 -2.83
CA ALA A 57 -13.21 -4.53 -1.57
C ALA A 57 -13.40 -5.54 -0.42
N THR A 58 -12.74 -5.30 0.71
CA THR A 58 -12.85 -6.13 1.92
C THR A 58 -13.94 -5.67 2.88
N ARG A 59 -14.44 -4.45 2.71
CA ARG A 59 -15.51 -3.85 3.53
C ARG A 59 -16.85 -4.03 2.84
N ALA A 60 -17.81 -4.64 3.54
CA ALA A 60 -19.16 -4.85 3.03
C ALA A 60 -19.89 -3.53 2.70
N SER A 61 -19.56 -2.44 3.40
CA SER A 61 -20.10 -1.09 3.10
C SER A 61 -19.74 -0.57 1.70
N LEU A 62 -18.64 -1.05 1.11
CA LEU A 62 -18.20 -0.67 -0.24
C LEU A 62 -18.72 -1.63 -1.31
N CYS A 63 -18.63 -2.93 -1.06
CA CYS A 63 -19.17 -3.98 -1.94
C CYS A 63 -19.42 -5.25 -1.13
N PRO A 64 -20.70 -5.58 -0.83
CA PRO A 64 -21.05 -6.79 -0.06
C PRO A 64 -20.54 -8.07 -0.73
N SER A 65 -20.75 -8.20 -2.05
CA SER A 65 -20.40 -9.38 -2.84
C SER A 65 -18.90 -9.73 -2.79
N CYS A 66 -18.04 -8.73 -3.02
CA CYS A 66 -16.58 -8.94 -2.96
C CYS A 66 -16.08 -9.20 -1.54
N ALA A 67 -16.67 -8.53 -0.54
CA ALA A 67 -16.30 -8.72 0.85
C ALA A 67 -16.60 -10.16 1.31
N GLU A 68 -17.78 -10.68 0.99
CA GLU A 68 -18.16 -12.06 1.32
C GLU A 68 -17.31 -13.08 0.55
N ARG A 69 -17.05 -12.86 -0.75
CA ARG A 69 -16.13 -13.72 -1.52
C ARG A 69 -14.74 -13.78 -0.88
N LYS A 70 -14.17 -12.64 -0.46
CA LYS A 70 -12.86 -12.60 0.22
C LYS A 70 -12.90 -13.25 1.60
N ARG A 71 -14.00 -13.11 2.35
CA ARG A 71 -14.18 -13.81 3.64
C ARG A 71 -14.15 -15.32 3.44
N ARG A 72 -14.90 -15.85 2.46
CA ARG A 72 -14.91 -17.28 2.12
C ARG A 72 -13.54 -17.79 1.68
N LEU A 73 -12.85 -17.03 0.83
CA LEU A 73 -11.49 -17.39 0.38
C LEU A 73 -10.53 -17.49 1.57
N ARG A 74 -10.54 -16.51 2.48
CA ARG A 74 -9.69 -16.57 3.68
C ARG A 74 -10.05 -17.75 4.59
N ALA A 75 -11.34 -18.04 4.75
CA ALA A 75 -11.75 -19.22 5.54
C ALA A 75 -11.26 -20.54 4.91
N ALA A 76 -11.27 -20.65 3.57
CA ALA A 76 -10.70 -21.80 2.86
C ALA A 76 -9.17 -21.86 3.05
N GLN A 77 -8.48 -20.75 2.77
CA GLN A 77 -7.02 -20.62 2.95
C GLN A 77 -6.59 -21.00 4.37
N CYS A 78 -7.29 -20.50 5.39
CA CYS A 78 -7.00 -20.87 6.77
C CYS A 78 -7.18 -22.36 7.04
N ARG A 79 -8.25 -22.99 6.51
CA ARG A 79 -8.45 -24.44 6.65
C ARG A 79 -7.40 -25.26 5.91
N GLU A 80 -6.85 -24.73 4.82
CA GLU A 80 -5.78 -25.34 4.04
C GLU A 80 -4.39 -25.10 4.65
N GLY A 81 -4.29 -24.41 5.79
CA GLY A 81 -3.02 -24.11 6.44
C GLY A 81 -2.25 -22.95 5.82
N TRP A 82 -2.91 -22.10 5.01
CA TRP A 82 -2.32 -20.88 4.45
C TRP A 82 -2.36 -19.73 5.47
N HIS A 83 -1.94 -20.03 6.69
CA HIS A 83 -1.74 -19.08 7.77
C HIS A 83 -0.42 -19.40 8.45
N LEU A 84 0.18 -18.39 9.07
CA LEU A 84 1.31 -18.64 9.96
C LEU A 84 0.81 -19.44 11.18
N THR A 85 1.57 -20.46 11.59
CA THR A 85 1.29 -21.22 12.81
C THR A 85 1.87 -20.55 14.04
N GLU A 86 2.89 -19.71 13.84
CA GLU A 86 3.62 -19.00 14.87
C GLU A 86 3.79 -17.54 14.45
N GLU A 87 3.72 -16.63 15.42
CA GLU A 87 3.99 -15.21 15.16
C GLU A 87 5.47 -15.06 14.80
N PRO A 88 5.81 -14.32 13.73
CA PRO A 88 7.21 -14.08 13.40
C PRO A 88 7.86 -13.25 14.52
N ALA A 89 9.08 -13.60 14.92
CA ALA A 89 9.88 -12.76 15.80
C ALA A 89 10.13 -11.42 15.10
N LEU A 90 9.66 -10.33 15.72
CA LEU A 90 9.84 -8.96 15.20
C LEU A 90 10.91 -8.21 16.01
N GLU A 91 11.41 -8.83 17.07
CA GLU A 91 12.52 -8.38 17.88
C GLU A 91 13.79 -8.31 17.02
N PRO A 92 14.47 -7.15 16.97
CA PRO A 92 15.76 -7.04 16.31
C PRO A 92 16.80 -7.92 17.01
N ASP A 93 17.68 -8.55 16.23
CA ASP A 93 18.89 -9.17 16.74
C ASP A 93 19.80 -8.14 17.45
N PRO A 94 20.59 -8.56 18.46
CA PRO A 94 21.60 -7.68 19.04
C PRO A 94 22.64 -7.27 18.00
N ALA A 95 23.18 -6.07 18.15
CA ALA A 95 24.23 -5.59 17.26
C ALA A 95 25.48 -6.46 17.37
N THR A 96 26.05 -6.85 16.24
CA THR A 96 27.31 -7.61 16.18
C THR A 96 28.50 -6.73 16.56
N ASP A 97 29.61 -7.33 16.96
CA ASP A 97 30.85 -6.60 17.32
C ASP A 97 31.33 -5.70 16.18
N ALA A 98 31.20 -6.16 14.93
CA ALA A 98 31.54 -5.38 13.74
C ALA A 98 30.62 -4.15 13.58
N GLN A 99 29.31 -4.32 13.79
CA GLN A 99 28.36 -3.20 13.72
C GLN A 99 28.61 -2.16 14.82
N GLN A 100 28.96 -2.63 16.03
CA GLN A 100 29.33 -1.76 17.15
C GLN A 100 30.60 -0.98 16.81
N TYR A 101 31.65 -1.67 16.36
CA TYR A 101 32.91 -1.06 15.94
C TYR A 101 32.72 0.01 14.84
N LEU A 102 31.98 -0.32 13.78
CA LEU A 102 31.70 0.63 12.69
C LEU A 102 30.92 1.85 13.19
N THR A 103 29.99 1.65 14.13
CA THR A 103 29.23 2.75 14.75
C THR A 103 30.11 3.65 15.61
N GLU A 104 31.03 3.07 16.39
CA GLU A 104 32.00 3.81 17.20
C GLU A 104 32.96 4.60 16.31
N LEU A 105 33.54 3.94 15.30
CA LEU A 105 34.43 4.56 14.31
C LEU A 105 33.73 5.72 13.60
N ARG A 106 32.48 5.51 13.17
CA ARG A 106 31.64 6.53 12.56
C ARG A 106 31.46 7.75 13.48
N ALA A 107 31.23 7.51 14.78
CA ALA A 107 31.06 8.58 15.76
C ALA A 107 32.35 9.37 15.98
N ASP A 108 33.49 8.70 16.04
CA ASP A 108 34.79 9.37 16.20
C ASP A 108 35.18 10.17 14.96
N LEU A 109 35.01 9.61 13.76
CA LEU A 109 35.23 10.35 12.51
C LEU A 109 34.30 11.56 12.38
N THR A 110 33.07 11.48 12.89
CA THR A 110 32.15 12.63 12.90
C THR A 110 32.68 13.77 13.77
N LYS A 111 33.31 13.46 14.92
CA LYS A 111 33.92 14.47 15.80
C LYS A 111 35.09 15.17 15.10
N VAL A 112 35.94 14.40 14.42
CA VAL A 112 37.08 14.93 13.66
C VAL A 112 36.57 15.78 12.49
N HIS A 113 35.61 15.28 11.72
CA HIS A 113 35.00 16.00 10.60
C HIS A 113 34.40 17.35 11.02
N ALA A 114 33.77 17.43 12.20
CA ALA A 114 33.21 18.68 12.70
C ALA A 114 34.27 19.78 12.98
N GLN A 115 35.55 19.41 13.12
CA GLN A 115 36.66 20.34 13.35
C GLN A 115 37.51 20.57 12.08
N ALA A 116 37.35 19.73 11.06
CA ALA A 116 38.08 19.81 9.80
C ALA A 116 37.61 20.99 8.93
N SER A 117 38.46 21.40 7.98
CA SER A 117 38.12 22.46 7.02
C SER A 117 38.85 22.25 5.70
N GLY A 118 38.25 22.72 4.60
CA GLY A 118 38.85 22.57 3.28
C GLY A 118 38.98 21.10 2.86
N PRO A 119 40.05 20.72 2.14
CA PRO A 119 40.21 19.37 1.58
C PRO A 119 40.11 18.22 2.60
N GLU A 120 40.57 18.43 3.83
CA GLU A 120 40.48 17.42 4.90
C GLU A 120 39.02 17.09 5.27
N ALA A 121 38.13 18.09 5.24
CA ALA A 121 36.71 17.87 5.50
C ALA A 121 36.04 17.08 4.36
N ASP A 122 36.46 17.31 3.10
CA ASP A 122 35.96 16.56 1.94
C ASP A 122 36.39 15.09 1.99
N GLU A 123 37.65 14.82 2.35
CA GLU A 123 38.16 13.44 2.54
C GLU A 123 37.42 12.70 3.65
N LEU A 124 37.20 13.35 4.79
CA LEU A 124 36.42 12.79 5.90
C LEU A 124 34.94 12.57 5.51
N THR A 125 34.36 13.44 4.67
CA THR A 125 33.00 13.24 4.14
C THR A 125 32.92 11.95 3.32
N SER A 126 33.90 11.73 2.42
CA SER A 126 33.97 10.49 1.63
C SER A 126 34.12 9.26 2.54
N LEU A 127 35.01 9.31 3.53
CA LEU A 127 35.20 8.21 4.47
C LEU A 127 33.95 7.91 5.30
N LEU A 128 33.24 8.93 5.77
CA LEU A 128 31.97 8.76 6.49
C LEU A 128 30.91 8.07 5.61
N ALA A 129 30.86 8.38 4.31
CA ALA A 129 29.96 7.73 3.36
C ALA A 129 30.33 6.27 3.10
N GLU A 130 31.62 5.94 3.09
CA GLU A 130 32.11 4.56 3.01
C GLU A 130 31.68 3.75 4.24
N ILE A 131 31.88 4.30 5.45
CA ILE A 131 31.45 3.64 6.69
C ILE A 131 29.92 3.49 6.75
N ASP A 132 29.15 4.47 6.27
CA ASP A 132 27.69 4.35 6.17
C ASP A 132 27.26 3.23 5.22
N THR A 133 28.03 3.03 4.13
CA THR A 133 27.80 1.93 3.18
C THR A 133 28.12 0.59 3.84
N GLU A 134 29.25 0.48 4.54
CA GLU A 134 29.65 -0.74 5.25
C GLU A 134 28.66 -1.10 6.37
N LEU A 135 28.15 -0.11 7.12
CA LEU A 135 27.08 -0.30 8.10
C LEU A 135 25.81 -0.86 7.44
N ALA A 136 25.39 -0.31 6.30
CA ALA A 136 24.23 -0.80 5.57
C ALA A 136 24.42 -2.24 5.06
N ASP A 137 25.59 -2.54 4.50
CA ASP A 137 25.96 -3.87 4.00
C ASP A 137 26.03 -4.90 5.14
N SER A 138 26.40 -4.49 6.35
CA SER A 138 26.38 -5.33 7.55
C SER A 138 24.97 -5.63 8.08
N GLY A 139 23.92 -5.07 7.47
CA GLY A 139 22.51 -5.31 7.83
C GLY A 139 21.92 -4.30 8.81
N VAL A 140 22.63 -3.22 9.16
CA VAL A 140 22.09 -2.15 10.00
C VAL A 140 21.02 -1.38 9.21
N ARG A 141 19.84 -1.22 9.81
CA ARG A 141 18.71 -0.50 9.21
C ARG A 141 18.67 0.95 9.66
N GLY A 142 18.31 1.84 8.74
CA GLY A 142 18.14 3.28 9.02
C GLY A 142 19.36 4.10 8.60
N SER A 143 19.30 5.41 8.84
CA SER A 143 20.42 6.33 8.60
C SER A 143 20.82 7.00 9.91
N LEU A 144 22.12 7.06 10.17
CA LEU A 144 22.71 7.77 11.30
C LEU A 144 22.78 9.28 11.04
N VAL A 145 22.63 9.71 9.78
CA VAL A 145 22.54 11.12 9.43
C VAL A 145 21.15 11.63 9.80
N PRO A 146 21.05 12.74 10.55
CA PRO A 146 19.76 13.29 10.91
C PRO A 146 18.96 13.63 9.64
N ALA A 147 17.70 13.21 9.61
CA ALA A 147 16.82 13.52 8.49
C ALA A 147 16.66 15.04 8.37
N SER A 148 17.06 15.59 7.22
CA SER A 148 16.92 17.02 6.92
C SER A 148 15.49 17.44 6.57
N ALA A 149 14.62 16.48 6.27
CA ALA A 149 13.24 16.74 5.86
C ALA A 149 12.28 16.80 7.04
N ALA A 150 11.39 17.79 7.04
CA ALA A 150 10.29 17.90 8.00
C ALA A 150 9.43 16.62 7.97
N ARG A 151 9.23 16.02 9.15
CA ARG A 151 8.41 14.81 9.32
C ARG A 151 7.03 15.04 8.71
N ARG A 152 6.67 14.22 7.71
CA ARG A 152 5.35 14.33 7.06
C ARG A 152 4.25 13.91 8.04
N VAL A 153 3.56 14.88 8.63
CA VAL A 153 2.39 14.64 9.49
C VAL A 153 1.18 14.35 8.60
N ARG A 154 0.71 13.11 8.59
CA ARG A 154 -0.59 12.78 7.98
C ARG A 154 -1.69 13.02 9.01
N SER A 155 -2.71 13.77 8.61
CA SER A 155 -3.92 13.97 9.41
C SER A 155 -4.56 12.62 9.77
N THR A 156 -4.71 12.35 11.07
CA THR A 156 -5.50 11.22 11.60
C THR A 156 -6.99 11.52 11.65
N ARG A 157 -7.42 12.73 11.22
CA ARG A 157 -8.82 13.14 11.23
C ARG A 157 -9.58 12.30 10.19
N ARG A 158 -10.51 11.47 10.67
CA ARG A 158 -11.48 10.79 9.80
C ARG A 158 -12.16 11.83 8.92
N ARG A 159 -12.04 11.71 7.59
CA ARG A 159 -12.88 12.44 6.65
C ARG A 159 -14.32 12.06 6.95
N GLN A 160 -15.14 13.03 7.35
CA GLN A 160 -16.57 12.83 7.43
C GLN A 160 -17.07 12.84 5.99
N ASP A 161 -17.61 11.71 5.54
CA ASP A 161 -18.34 11.63 4.28
C ASP A 161 -19.67 12.39 4.50
N THR A 162 -19.79 13.59 3.92
CA THR A 162 -21.07 14.29 3.73
C THR A 162 -21.67 13.91 2.38
#